data_AF-A0A0G0NW81-F1
#
_entry.id   AF-A0A0G0NW81-F1
#
_cell.length_a   1.000
_cell.length_b   1.000
_cell.length_c   1.000
_cell.angle_alpha   90.00
_cell.angle_beta   90.00
_cell.angle_gamma   90.00
#
_symmetry.space_group_name_H-M   'P 1'
#
loop_
_entity.id
_entity.type
_entity.pdbx_description
1 polymer ?
#
loop_
_entity_poly.entity_id
_entity_poly.type
_entity_poly.pdbx_seq_one_letter_code
_entity_poly.pdbx_strand_id
1 'polypeptide(L)'
;MIKKLLFIAIVILVPLLIVGSVFAKEVKDQNKNIVLPKDEIVNKDYFAAGETVTLAGTINGDAYLAGGTVNIEGRVNGDLIAVGGIVNVRGKVENDVRIGAGQIIISGEIGGNATTGAGSVSITDSAKVNGSLVSGSGNLSIFAPIGKGLTIGAGNSTIGSEVTGDITAGVGQLTFTPNAKVSGNVTYWSDVDAQIQPGAQILGKIVHNFPPKPDKEKAAKAMGTFALAVKVISFISALIIGFLLIKFLPIFTQRTANTISKNALKSLGMGILALILTPIIAVILLVTIVGIPLAFILLVAFAIELYLAKIFVSLVIGQKILKFLGQKAGNGWSLVLGLIVFMIVTMVPIIGWIVALIVLLLGLGAIVLQKRETFLQISNKKLI
;
A
#
# COMPACT_ATOMS: atom_id res chain seq x y z
N MET A 1 16.16 4.26 37.96
CA MET A 1 15.20 4.20 36.83
C MET A 1 15.88 4.37 35.46
N ILE A 2 16.69 5.41 35.23
CA ILE A 2 17.35 5.67 33.94
C ILE A 2 18.20 4.50 33.40
N LYS A 3 19.00 3.83 34.24
CA LYS A 3 19.80 2.68 33.81
C LYS A 3 18.96 1.47 33.34
N LYS A 4 17.78 1.26 33.94
CA LYS A 4 16.83 0.21 33.51
C LYS A 4 16.13 0.59 32.20
N LEU A 5 15.79 1.87 32.02
CA LEU A 5 15.23 2.37 30.77
C LEU A 5 16.24 2.30 29.61
N LEU A 6 17.51 2.61 29.87
CA LEU A 6 18.59 2.51 28.89
C LEU A 6 18.87 1.05 28.50
N PHE A 7 18.85 0.13 29.46
CA PHE A 7 19.01 -1.29 29.21
C PHE A 7 17.85 -1.86 28.39
N ILE A 8 16.60 -1.48 28.70
CA ILE A 8 15.42 -1.86 27.93
C ILE A 8 15.49 -1.27 26.51
N ALA A 9 15.91 -0.01 26.36
CA ALA A 9 16.10 0.60 25.04
C ALA A 9 17.18 -0.13 24.23
N ILE A 10 18.30 -0.52 24.83
CA ILE A 10 19.37 -1.27 24.16
C ILE A 10 18.91 -2.69 23.80
N VAL A 11 18.21 -3.40 24.69
CA VAL A 11 17.69 -4.75 24.43
C VAL A 11 16.60 -4.75 23.34
N ILE A 12 15.86 -3.64 23.18
CA ILE A 12 14.90 -3.47 22.07
C ILE A 12 15.62 -3.04 20.78
N LEU A 13 16.70 -2.25 20.84
CA LEU A 13 17.41 -1.77 19.65
C LEU A 13 18.38 -2.81 19.05
N VAL A 14 18.94 -3.70 19.86
CA VAL A 14 19.94 -4.69 19.41
C VAL A 14 19.35 -5.71 18.41
N PRO A 15 18.13 -6.24 18.58
CA PRO A 15 17.49 -7.09 17.56
C PRO A 15 17.20 -6.34 16.25
N LEU A 16 16.97 -5.02 16.30
CA LEU A 16 16.81 -4.17 15.10
C LEU A 16 18.14 -3.92 14.35
N LEU A 17 19.28 -4.09 15.02
CA LEU A 17 20.61 -4.04 14.41
C LEU A 17 21.07 -5.41 13.89
N ILE A 18 20.40 -6.49 14.31
CA ILE A 18 20.57 -7.84 13.77
C ILE A 18 19.39 -8.11 12.82
N VAL A 19 19.20 -7.23 11.83
CA VAL A 19 18.58 -7.69 10.59
C VAL A 19 19.65 -8.57 9.98
N GLY A 20 19.51 -9.89 10.17
CA GLY A 20 20.39 -10.85 9.53
C GLY A 20 20.48 -10.47 8.06
N SER A 21 21.69 -10.26 7.57
CA SER A 21 21.96 -10.15 6.15
C SER A 21 21.37 -11.41 5.53
N VAL A 22 20.14 -11.32 5.00
CA VAL A 22 19.65 -12.30 4.06
C VAL A 22 20.64 -12.13 2.92
N PHE A 23 21.57 -13.06 2.81
CA PHE A 23 22.40 -13.22 1.63
C PHE A 23 21.41 -13.53 0.50
N ALA A 24 20.81 -12.48 -0.06
CA ALA A 24 20.26 -12.53 -1.39
C ALA A 24 21.41 -13.05 -2.24
N LYS A 25 21.23 -14.25 -2.81
CA LYS A 25 22.16 -14.80 -3.78
C LYS A 25 22.38 -13.69 -4.80
N GLU A 26 23.62 -13.21 -4.88
CA GLU A 26 24.06 -12.24 -5.87
C GLU A 26 23.74 -12.87 -7.24
N VAL A 27 22.63 -12.46 -7.85
CA VAL A 27 22.31 -12.82 -9.25
C VAL A 27 23.27 -11.99 -10.07
N LYS A 28 24.46 -12.56 -10.24
CA LYS A 28 25.63 -11.92 -10.83
C LYS A 28 25.57 -11.83 -12.36
N ASP A 29 24.37 -11.87 -12.93
CA ASP A 29 24.15 -11.75 -14.37
C ASP A 29 23.11 -10.68 -14.66
N GLN A 30 23.57 -9.62 -15.32
CA GLN A 30 22.72 -8.69 -16.08
C GLN A 30 22.15 -9.34 -17.34
N ASN A 31 21.81 -10.63 -17.27
CA ASN A 31 21.17 -11.31 -18.39
C ASN A 31 19.70 -10.91 -18.38
N LYS A 32 19.35 -10.04 -19.33
CA LYS A 32 17.96 -9.71 -19.67
C LYS A 32 17.13 -10.98 -19.90
N ASN A 33 17.78 -12.06 -20.36
CA ASN A 33 17.15 -13.36 -20.60
C ASN A 33 17.69 -14.41 -19.62
N ILE A 34 16.87 -14.84 -18.68
CA ILE A 34 17.18 -15.93 -17.77
C ILE A 34 16.57 -17.22 -18.32
N VAL A 35 17.37 -18.27 -18.46
CA VAL A 35 16.90 -19.57 -18.98
C VAL A 35 17.36 -20.67 -18.03
N LEU A 36 16.42 -21.51 -17.57
CA LEU A 36 16.71 -22.81 -16.98
C LEU A 36 16.57 -23.88 -18.08
N PRO A 37 17.68 -24.45 -18.60
CA PRO A 37 17.66 -25.42 -19.68
C PRO A 37 16.89 -26.70 -19.34
N LYS A 38 16.42 -27.41 -20.38
CA LYS A 38 15.55 -28.59 -20.25
C LYS A 38 16.19 -29.76 -19.48
N ASP A 39 17.50 -29.88 -19.59
CA ASP A 39 18.35 -30.91 -18.98
C ASP A 39 18.75 -30.57 -17.53
N GLU A 40 18.46 -29.36 -17.06
CA GLU A 40 18.79 -28.95 -15.69
C GLU A 40 17.69 -29.34 -14.70
N ILE A 41 18.12 -29.90 -13.56
CA ILE A 41 17.26 -30.24 -12.42
C ILE A 41 17.70 -29.43 -11.21
N VAL A 42 16.80 -28.60 -10.69
CA VAL A 42 17.02 -27.82 -9.47
C VAL A 42 16.34 -28.52 -8.30
N ASN A 43 17.13 -29.06 -7.36
CA ASN A 43 16.63 -29.82 -6.21
C ASN A 43 16.18 -28.96 -5.00
N LYS A 44 15.68 -27.76 -5.28
CA LYS A 44 15.28 -26.75 -4.28
C LYS A 44 14.40 -25.71 -4.94
N ASP A 45 13.92 -24.77 -4.15
CA ASP A 45 13.19 -23.61 -4.65
C ASP A 45 14.05 -22.78 -5.62
N TYR A 46 13.39 -22.26 -6.65
CA TYR A 46 14.02 -21.54 -7.74
C TYR A 46 13.45 -20.14 -7.88
N PHE A 47 14.34 -19.16 -7.96
CA PHE A 47 14.02 -17.75 -8.06
C PHE A 47 14.70 -17.17 -9.30
N ALA A 48 13.91 -16.54 -10.17
CA ALA A 48 14.43 -15.88 -11.37
C ALA A 48 13.68 -14.59 -11.65
N ALA A 49 14.44 -13.54 -11.97
CA ALA A 49 13.91 -12.25 -12.38
C ALA A 49 14.69 -11.71 -13.58
N GLY A 50 14.01 -11.27 -14.64
CA GLY A 50 14.64 -10.77 -15.87
C GLY A 50 13.64 -10.10 -16.82
N GLU A 51 14.09 -9.63 -17.98
CA GLU A 51 13.18 -9.14 -19.04
C GLU A 51 12.41 -10.31 -19.65
N THR A 52 13.09 -11.42 -19.93
CA THR A 52 12.51 -12.71 -20.30
C THR A 52 13.01 -13.79 -19.35
N VAL A 53 12.10 -14.59 -18.79
CA VAL A 53 12.42 -15.76 -17.95
C VAL A 53 11.84 -17.00 -18.60
N THR A 54 12.69 -17.98 -18.93
CA THR A 54 12.26 -19.27 -19.51
C THR A 54 12.67 -20.42 -18.58
N LEU A 55 11.69 -21.18 -18.12
CA LEU A 55 11.89 -22.38 -17.31
C LEU A 55 11.55 -23.60 -18.18
N ALA A 56 12.56 -24.24 -18.75
CA ALA A 56 12.41 -25.47 -19.54
C ALA A 56 12.79 -26.74 -18.77
N GLY A 57 13.63 -26.61 -17.73
CA GLY A 57 14.09 -27.71 -16.86
C GLY A 57 13.07 -28.19 -15.81
N THR A 58 13.57 -28.94 -14.82
CA THR A 58 12.75 -29.45 -13.71
C THR A 58 13.11 -28.80 -12.38
N ILE A 59 12.10 -28.35 -11.63
CA ILE A 59 12.24 -27.84 -10.26
C ILE A 59 11.64 -28.87 -9.30
N ASN A 60 12.46 -29.44 -8.41
CA ASN A 60 12.01 -30.24 -7.27
C ASN A 60 11.82 -29.36 -6.03
N GLY A 61 10.91 -28.39 -6.15
CA GLY A 61 10.61 -27.36 -5.17
C GLY A 61 9.66 -26.32 -5.78
N ASP A 62 9.57 -25.15 -5.15
CA ASP A 62 8.72 -24.06 -5.63
C ASP A 62 9.44 -23.16 -6.64
N ALA A 63 8.69 -22.55 -7.55
CA ALA A 63 9.23 -21.61 -8.54
C ALA A 63 8.65 -20.20 -8.36
N TYR A 64 9.54 -19.20 -8.26
CA TYR A 64 9.22 -17.79 -8.09
C TYR A 64 9.83 -17.01 -9.26
N LEU A 65 8.98 -16.59 -10.20
CA LEU A 65 9.42 -16.02 -11.49
C LEU A 65 8.86 -14.61 -11.69
N ALA A 66 9.70 -13.68 -12.13
CA ALA A 66 9.27 -12.32 -12.45
C ALA A 66 9.90 -11.82 -13.76
N GLY A 67 9.12 -11.22 -14.65
CA GLY A 67 9.71 -10.57 -15.83
C GLY A 67 8.74 -9.90 -16.79
N GLY A 68 9.26 -9.32 -17.87
CA GLY A 68 8.40 -8.83 -18.96
C GLY A 68 7.64 -9.98 -19.61
N THR A 69 8.36 -11.06 -19.94
CA THR A 69 7.80 -12.33 -20.44
C THR A 69 8.28 -13.49 -19.56
N VAL A 70 7.37 -14.34 -19.09
CA VAL A 70 7.69 -15.55 -18.33
C VAL A 70 7.12 -16.77 -19.06
N ASN A 71 8.00 -17.69 -19.47
CA ASN A 71 7.64 -18.93 -20.14
C ASN A 71 7.98 -20.12 -19.23
N ILE A 72 6.98 -20.90 -18.85
CA ILE A 72 7.12 -22.11 -18.06
C ILE A 72 6.80 -23.29 -18.98
N GLU A 73 7.84 -23.92 -19.52
CA GLU A 73 7.75 -25.06 -20.44
C GLU A 73 8.07 -26.40 -19.74
N GLY A 74 8.89 -26.33 -18.69
CA GLY A 74 9.36 -27.45 -17.90
C GLY A 74 8.41 -27.88 -16.79
N ARG A 75 8.96 -28.54 -15.77
CA ARG A 75 8.17 -29.12 -14.68
C ARG A 75 8.48 -28.46 -13.35
N VAL A 76 7.43 -28.10 -12.61
CA VAL A 76 7.52 -27.60 -11.24
C VAL A 76 6.80 -28.59 -10.33
N ASN A 77 7.56 -29.30 -9.47
CA ASN A 77 6.99 -30.29 -8.56
C ASN A 77 6.38 -29.67 -7.29
N GLY A 78 6.64 -28.39 -7.02
CA GLY A 78 6.01 -27.60 -5.96
C GLY A 78 4.97 -26.62 -6.50
N ASP A 79 4.89 -25.47 -5.84
CA ASP A 79 4.05 -24.33 -6.22
C ASP A 79 4.73 -23.43 -7.26
N LEU A 80 3.92 -22.74 -8.07
CA LEU A 80 4.39 -21.70 -8.99
C LEU A 80 3.81 -20.33 -8.61
N ILE A 81 4.69 -19.36 -8.39
CA ILE A 81 4.35 -17.94 -8.33
C ILE A 81 5.03 -17.23 -9.49
N ALA A 82 4.23 -16.59 -10.37
CA ALA A 82 4.77 -15.87 -11.51
C ALA A 82 4.12 -14.48 -11.69
N VAL A 83 4.94 -13.48 -11.99
CA VAL A 83 4.46 -12.13 -12.30
C VAL A 83 5.10 -11.61 -13.59
N GLY A 84 4.31 -11.02 -14.49
CA GLY A 84 4.90 -10.38 -15.66
C GLY A 84 3.97 -9.60 -16.58
N GLY A 85 4.49 -9.14 -17.71
CA GLY A 85 3.64 -8.59 -18.78
C GLY A 85 2.84 -9.70 -19.44
N ILE A 86 3.53 -10.78 -19.83
CA ILE A 86 2.97 -12.00 -20.40
C ILE A 86 3.49 -13.20 -19.61
N VAL A 87 2.58 -14.09 -19.18
CA VAL A 87 2.94 -15.36 -18.54
C VAL A 87 2.32 -16.53 -19.30
N ASN A 88 3.17 -17.43 -19.78
CA ASN A 88 2.80 -18.64 -20.51
C ASN A 88 3.14 -19.88 -19.69
N VAL A 89 2.15 -20.67 -19.30
CA VAL A 89 2.31 -21.95 -18.58
C VAL A 89 1.97 -23.09 -19.52
N ARG A 90 2.98 -23.67 -20.18
CA ARG A 90 2.84 -24.86 -21.05
C ARG A 90 3.26 -26.14 -20.33
N GLY A 91 4.15 -26.01 -19.37
CA GLY A 91 4.67 -27.09 -18.55
C GLY A 91 3.72 -27.55 -17.45
N LYS A 92 4.13 -28.58 -16.71
CA LYS A 92 3.35 -29.14 -15.60
C LYS A 92 3.73 -28.50 -14.27
N VAL A 93 2.73 -28.10 -13.49
CA VAL A 93 2.87 -27.70 -12.08
C VAL A 93 2.10 -28.70 -11.23
N GLU A 94 2.76 -29.41 -10.33
CA GLU A 94 2.13 -30.47 -9.53
C GLU A 94 1.16 -29.93 -8.46
N ASN A 95 1.45 -28.75 -7.90
CA ASN A 95 0.62 -28.15 -6.86
C ASN A 95 -0.09 -26.87 -7.34
N ASP A 96 -0.05 -25.80 -6.54
CA ASP A 96 -0.82 -24.59 -6.77
C ASP A 96 -0.09 -23.59 -7.67
N VAL A 97 -0.86 -22.79 -8.41
CA VAL A 97 -0.37 -21.73 -9.28
C VAL A 97 -0.95 -20.38 -8.84
N ARG A 98 -0.10 -19.36 -8.71
CA ARG A 98 -0.49 -17.97 -8.41
C ARG A 98 0.17 -17.03 -9.42
N ILE A 99 -0.61 -16.46 -10.34
CA ILE A 99 -0.08 -15.67 -11.47
C ILE A 99 -0.74 -14.30 -11.55
N GLY A 100 0.07 -13.25 -11.65
CA GLY A 100 -0.37 -11.89 -11.97
C GLY A 100 0.27 -11.38 -13.26
N ALA A 101 -0.50 -10.99 -14.27
CA ALA A 101 0.08 -10.47 -15.51
C ALA A 101 -0.80 -9.49 -16.29
N GLY A 102 -0.28 -8.91 -17.38
CA GLY A 102 -1.13 -8.28 -18.39
C GLY A 102 -1.95 -9.31 -19.16
N GLN A 103 -1.28 -10.40 -19.55
CA GLN A 103 -1.87 -11.55 -20.25
C GLN A 103 -1.36 -12.87 -19.65
N ILE A 104 -2.27 -13.82 -19.41
CA ILE A 104 -1.97 -15.16 -18.93
C ILE A 104 -2.50 -16.18 -19.94
N ILE A 105 -1.65 -17.11 -20.36
CA ILE A 105 -2.03 -18.28 -21.16
C ILE A 105 -1.59 -19.54 -20.42
N ILE A 106 -2.54 -20.42 -20.12
CA ILE A 106 -2.29 -21.71 -19.47
C ILE A 106 -2.71 -22.81 -20.46
N SER A 107 -1.74 -23.62 -20.86
CA SER A 107 -1.90 -24.78 -21.74
C SER A 107 -1.39 -26.08 -21.12
N GLY A 108 -0.69 -25.99 -19.98
CA GLY A 108 -0.17 -27.13 -19.23
C GLY A 108 -1.12 -27.66 -18.14
N GLU A 109 -0.68 -28.70 -17.45
CA GLU A 109 -1.41 -29.29 -16.32
C GLU A 109 -1.05 -28.59 -15.00
N ILE A 110 -2.09 -28.25 -14.23
CA ILE A 110 -2.02 -27.75 -12.86
C ILE A 110 -2.66 -28.80 -11.95
N GLY A 111 -1.85 -29.43 -11.11
CA GLY A 111 -2.29 -30.50 -10.21
C GLY A 111 -3.09 -29.99 -9.00
N GLY A 112 -2.86 -28.76 -8.58
CA GLY A 112 -3.59 -28.07 -7.51
C GLY A 112 -4.58 -27.02 -8.02
N ASN A 113 -4.67 -25.92 -7.29
CA ASN A 113 -5.54 -24.79 -7.57
C ASN A 113 -4.81 -23.72 -8.39
N ALA A 114 -5.55 -22.96 -9.19
CA ALA A 114 -5.03 -21.82 -9.92
C ALA A 114 -5.65 -20.51 -9.40
N THR A 115 -4.81 -19.55 -9.02
CA THR A 115 -5.20 -18.17 -8.74
C THR A 115 -4.58 -17.26 -9.79
N THR A 116 -5.41 -16.56 -10.56
CA THR A 116 -4.94 -15.71 -11.67
C THR A 116 -5.51 -14.30 -11.59
N GLY A 117 -4.71 -13.32 -12.00
CA GLY A 117 -5.10 -11.92 -12.08
C GLY A 117 -4.50 -11.24 -13.30
N ALA A 118 -5.31 -10.89 -14.31
CA ALA A 118 -4.77 -10.24 -15.52
C ALA A 118 -5.80 -9.45 -16.35
N GLY A 119 -5.32 -8.63 -17.29
CA GLY A 119 -6.21 -8.04 -18.29
C GLY A 119 -6.92 -9.11 -19.14
N SER A 120 -6.19 -10.15 -19.51
CA SER A 120 -6.68 -11.32 -20.25
C SER A 120 -6.15 -12.62 -19.63
N VAL A 121 -7.04 -13.59 -19.40
CA VAL A 121 -6.69 -14.95 -18.97
C VAL A 121 -7.32 -15.96 -19.95
N SER A 122 -6.49 -16.83 -20.50
CA SER A 122 -6.92 -17.94 -21.35
C SER A 122 -6.39 -19.26 -20.81
N ILE A 123 -7.29 -20.17 -20.46
CA ILE A 123 -6.98 -21.56 -20.11
C ILE A 123 -7.43 -22.41 -21.30
N THR A 124 -6.47 -22.88 -22.09
CA THR A 124 -6.72 -23.52 -23.39
C THR A 124 -7.20 -24.97 -23.22
N ASP A 125 -7.76 -25.54 -24.26
CA ASP A 125 -8.26 -26.93 -24.30
C ASP A 125 -7.22 -28.01 -23.97
N SER A 126 -5.95 -27.74 -24.25
CA SER A 126 -4.80 -28.59 -23.88
C SER A 126 -4.46 -28.59 -22.39
N ALA A 127 -4.94 -27.60 -21.63
CA ALA A 127 -4.67 -27.52 -20.20
C ALA A 127 -5.58 -28.45 -19.39
N LYS A 128 -5.21 -28.63 -18.13
CA LYS A 128 -6.04 -29.30 -17.13
C LYS A 128 -5.79 -28.69 -15.77
N VAL A 129 -6.84 -28.35 -15.03
CA VAL A 129 -6.73 -27.87 -13.65
C VAL A 129 -7.45 -28.87 -12.75
N ASN A 130 -6.72 -29.64 -11.96
CA ASN A 130 -7.31 -30.68 -11.10
C ASN A 130 -8.02 -30.07 -9.87
N GLY A 131 -7.63 -28.87 -9.43
CA GLY A 131 -8.24 -28.14 -8.32
C GLY A 131 -9.28 -27.10 -8.72
N SER A 132 -9.41 -26.06 -7.90
CA SER A 132 -10.30 -24.91 -8.14
C SER A 132 -9.57 -23.79 -8.90
N LEU A 133 -10.32 -22.96 -9.61
CA LEU A 133 -9.80 -21.75 -10.26
C LEU A 133 -10.42 -20.49 -9.63
N VAL A 134 -9.55 -19.58 -9.18
CA VAL A 134 -9.90 -18.21 -8.81
C VAL A 134 -9.30 -17.27 -9.85
N SER A 135 -10.11 -16.44 -10.51
CA SER A 135 -9.64 -15.54 -11.57
C SER A 135 -10.26 -14.15 -11.48
N GLY A 136 -9.41 -13.13 -11.46
CA GLY A 136 -9.79 -11.72 -11.64
C GLY A 136 -9.30 -11.19 -12.99
N SER A 137 -10.19 -10.84 -13.92
CA SER A 137 -9.72 -10.43 -15.25
C SER A 137 -10.66 -9.57 -16.09
N GLY A 138 -10.13 -8.78 -17.02
CA GLY A 138 -10.98 -8.11 -18.02
C GLY A 138 -11.74 -9.12 -18.89
N ASN A 139 -11.01 -10.08 -19.46
CA ASN A 139 -11.56 -11.17 -20.26
C ASN A 139 -11.02 -12.52 -19.77
N LEU A 140 -11.91 -13.47 -19.51
CA LEU A 140 -11.61 -14.84 -19.10
C LEU A 140 -12.16 -15.83 -20.12
N SER A 141 -11.34 -16.77 -20.57
CA SER A 141 -11.76 -17.91 -21.39
C SER A 141 -11.24 -19.21 -20.82
N ILE A 142 -12.15 -20.15 -20.55
CA ILE A 142 -11.84 -21.45 -19.95
C ILE A 142 -12.33 -22.55 -20.91
N PHE A 143 -11.39 -23.21 -21.57
CA PHE A 143 -11.63 -24.34 -22.47
C PHE A 143 -11.03 -25.65 -21.97
N ALA A 144 -10.44 -25.65 -20.78
CA ALA A 144 -9.94 -26.85 -20.09
C ALA A 144 -10.89 -27.38 -19.02
N PRO A 145 -10.84 -28.68 -18.71
CA PRO A 145 -11.53 -29.25 -17.56
C PRO A 145 -10.98 -28.69 -16.24
N ILE A 146 -11.91 -28.32 -15.35
CA ILE A 146 -11.66 -27.84 -13.99
C ILE A 146 -12.25 -28.84 -12.99
N GLY A 147 -11.40 -29.50 -12.22
CA GLY A 147 -11.78 -30.62 -11.34
C GLY A 147 -12.56 -30.22 -10.10
N LYS A 148 -12.62 -28.93 -9.76
CA LYS A 148 -13.45 -28.39 -8.67
C LYS A 148 -14.26 -27.18 -9.15
N GLY A 149 -14.36 -26.13 -8.35
CA GLY A 149 -15.21 -24.96 -8.60
C GLY A 149 -14.48 -23.77 -9.20
N LEU A 150 -15.26 -22.78 -9.61
CA LEU A 150 -14.81 -21.51 -10.15
C LEU A 150 -15.22 -20.34 -9.25
N THR A 151 -14.28 -19.44 -8.96
CA THR A 151 -14.57 -18.11 -8.38
C THR A 151 -14.04 -17.04 -9.33
N ILE A 152 -14.94 -16.28 -9.94
CA ILE A 152 -14.62 -15.39 -11.07
C ILE A 152 -15.03 -13.96 -10.74
N GLY A 153 -14.12 -13.01 -10.97
CA GLY A 153 -14.45 -11.59 -11.14
C GLY A 153 -13.99 -11.15 -12.52
N ALA A 154 -14.91 -10.92 -13.48
CA ALA A 154 -14.48 -10.55 -14.83
C ALA A 154 -15.39 -9.60 -15.60
N GLY A 155 -14.85 -8.85 -16.56
CA GLY A 155 -15.68 -8.11 -17.51
C GLY A 155 -16.50 -9.08 -18.37
N ASN A 156 -15.81 -9.95 -19.09
CA ASN A 156 -16.43 -11.05 -19.85
C ASN A 156 -15.83 -12.39 -19.43
N SER A 157 -16.67 -13.40 -19.24
CA SER A 157 -16.25 -14.77 -18.95
C SER A 157 -16.90 -15.75 -19.92
N THR A 158 -16.09 -16.57 -20.57
CA THR A 158 -16.53 -17.65 -21.47
C THR A 158 -16.06 -18.99 -20.93
N ILE A 159 -16.99 -19.91 -20.72
CA ILE A 159 -16.76 -21.26 -20.22
C ILE A 159 -17.15 -22.25 -21.31
N GLY A 160 -16.23 -23.12 -21.70
CA GLY A 160 -16.43 -24.06 -22.79
C GLY A 160 -15.90 -25.46 -22.56
N SER A 161 -15.78 -25.87 -21.30
CA SER A 161 -15.34 -27.20 -20.92
C SER A 161 -16.02 -27.65 -19.63
N GLU A 162 -15.58 -28.80 -19.11
CA GLU A 162 -16.13 -29.40 -17.89
C GLU A 162 -15.71 -28.63 -16.63
N VAL A 163 -16.66 -28.37 -15.74
CA VAL A 163 -16.46 -27.83 -14.40
C VAL A 163 -17.18 -28.75 -13.42
N THR A 164 -16.43 -29.45 -12.59
CA THR A 164 -17.01 -30.46 -11.68
C THR A 164 -17.73 -29.83 -10.49
N GLY A 165 -17.29 -28.67 -10.01
CA GLY A 165 -17.83 -27.99 -8.82
C GLY A 165 -18.75 -26.80 -9.14
N ASP A 166 -19.03 -26.03 -8.09
CA ASP A 166 -19.86 -24.83 -8.18
C ASP A 166 -19.13 -23.66 -8.86
N ILE A 167 -19.89 -22.80 -9.53
CA ILE A 167 -19.42 -21.55 -10.15
C ILE A 167 -20.00 -20.38 -9.36
N THR A 168 -19.12 -19.51 -8.86
CA THR A 168 -19.46 -18.23 -8.23
C THR A 168 -18.82 -17.11 -9.03
N ALA A 169 -19.62 -16.23 -9.67
CA ALA A 169 -19.09 -15.27 -10.63
C ALA A 169 -19.68 -13.85 -10.47
N GLY A 170 -18.85 -12.83 -10.29
CA GLY A 170 -19.23 -11.43 -10.51
C GLY A 170 -18.76 -10.99 -11.90
N VAL A 171 -19.67 -10.83 -12.85
CA VAL A 171 -19.28 -10.59 -14.25
C VAL A 171 -20.14 -9.59 -15.00
N GLY A 172 -19.55 -8.90 -15.98
CA GLY A 172 -20.31 -8.12 -16.95
C GLY A 172 -21.15 -9.01 -17.85
N GLN A 173 -20.56 -10.01 -18.51
CA GLN A 173 -21.26 -11.06 -19.26
C GLN A 173 -20.68 -12.44 -18.92
N LEU A 174 -21.56 -13.41 -18.66
CA LEU A 174 -21.23 -14.83 -18.55
C LEU A 174 -21.71 -15.58 -19.80
N THR A 175 -20.86 -16.40 -20.42
CA THR A 175 -21.22 -17.22 -21.58
C THR A 175 -20.80 -18.67 -21.36
N PHE A 176 -21.73 -19.60 -21.60
CA PHE A 176 -21.48 -21.03 -21.66
C PHE A 176 -21.57 -21.48 -23.12
N THR A 177 -20.47 -22.02 -23.65
CA THR A 177 -20.43 -22.55 -25.04
C THR A 177 -21.03 -23.96 -25.12
N PRO A 178 -21.28 -24.52 -26.31
CA PRO A 178 -21.91 -25.83 -26.48
C PRO A 178 -21.19 -27.00 -25.79
N ASN A 179 -19.88 -26.88 -25.55
CA ASN A 179 -19.07 -27.91 -24.89
C ASN A 179 -19.00 -27.74 -23.36
N ALA A 180 -19.63 -26.69 -22.81
CA ALA A 180 -19.63 -26.47 -21.38
C ALA A 180 -20.47 -27.53 -20.65
N LYS A 181 -19.87 -28.16 -19.63
CA LYS A 181 -20.56 -29.11 -18.76
C LYS A 181 -20.29 -28.76 -17.30
N VAL A 182 -21.31 -28.30 -16.59
CA VAL A 182 -21.19 -27.90 -15.18
C VAL A 182 -21.98 -28.87 -14.31
N SER A 183 -21.27 -29.59 -13.45
CA SER A 183 -21.89 -30.56 -12.53
C SER A 183 -22.45 -29.89 -11.27
N GLY A 184 -21.90 -28.75 -10.85
CA GLY A 184 -22.35 -27.98 -9.69
C GLY A 184 -23.40 -26.89 -10.00
N ASN A 185 -23.66 -26.06 -9.00
CA ASN A 185 -24.53 -24.90 -9.10
C ASN A 185 -23.81 -23.70 -9.71
N VAL A 186 -24.55 -22.80 -10.35
CA VAL A 186 -24.04 -21.55 -10.91
C VAL A 186 -24.71 -20.38 -10.20
N THR A 187 -23.95 -19.64 -9.41
CA THR A 187 -24.39 -18.38 -8.79
C THR A 187 -23.60 -17.22 -9.39
N TYR A 188 -24.29 -16.23 -9.95
CA TYR A 188 -23.61 -15.10 -10.57
C TYR A 188 -24.29 -13.75 -10.32
N TRP A 189 -23.48 -12.69 -10.34
CA TRP A 189 -23.89 -11.30 -10.26
C TRP A 189 -23.57 -10.59 -11.57
N SER A 190 -24.60 -10.13 -12.27
CA SER A 190 -24.48 -9.41 -13.55
C SER A 190 -25.72 -8.57 -13.81
N ASP A 191 -25.59 -7.49 -14.58
CA ASP A 191 -26.75 -6.72 -15.06
C ASP A 191 -27.51 -7.43 -16.19
N VAL A 192 -26.93 -8.46 -16.80
CA VAL A 192 -27.51 -9.23 -17.91
C VAL A 192 -27.54 -10.72 -17.60
N ASP A 193 -28.46 -11.44 -18.25
CA ASP A 193 -28.53 -12.89 -18.13
C ASP A 193 -27.30 -13.58 -18.75
N ALA A 194 -26.92 -14.71 -18.16
CA ALA A 194 -25.89 -15.58 -18.73
C ALA A 194 -26.34 -16.14 -20.10
N GLN A 195 -25.47 -16.06 -21.10
CA GLN A 195 -25.71 -16.63 -22.43
C GLN A 195 -25.37 -18.12 -22.42
N ILE A 196 -26.39 -18.98 -22.37
CA ILE A 196 -26.23 -20.43 -22.42
C ILE A 196 -26.48 -20.88 -23.85
N GLN A 197 -25.42 -21.26 -24.56
CA GLN A 197 -25.54 -21.70 -25.96
C GLN A 197 -26.10 -23.12 -26.05
N PRO A 198 -26.82 -23.46 -27.14
CA PRO A 198 -27.31 -24.81 -27.37
C PRO A 198 -26.20 -25.85 -27.28
N GLY A 199 -26.39 -26.89 -26.46
CA GLY A 199 -25.41 -27.94 -26.19
C GLY A 199 -24.78 -27.86 -24.80
N ALA A 200 -24.74 -26.68 -24.18
CA ALA A 200 -24.24 -26.51 -22.82
C ALA A 200 -25.12 -27.29 -21.82
N GLN A 201 -24.47 -28.01 -20.89
CA GLN A 201 -25.13 -28.83 -19.87
C GLN A 201 -24.81 -28.29 -18.48
N ILE A 202 -25.82 -27.80 -17.76
CA ILE A 202 -25.67 -27.36 -16.37
C ILE A 202 -26.61 -28.23 -15.53
N LEU A 203 -26.03 -29.13 -14.72
CA LEU A 203 -26.78 -30.11 -13.94
C LEU A 203 -27.34 -29.52 -12.64
N GLY A 204 -26.66 -28.53 -12.07
CA GLY A 204 -27.08 -27.83 -10.86
C GLY A 204 -28.03 -26.65 -11.12
N LYS A 205 -28.34 -25.92 -10.05
CA LYS A 205 -29.22 -24.74 -10.12
C LYS A 205 -28.46 -23.52 -10.62
N ILE A 206 -29.12 -22.71 -11.45
CA ILE A 206 -28.64 -21.38 -11.86
C ILE A 206 -29.34 -20.31 -11.02
N VAL A 207 -28.56 -19.45 -10.38
CA VAL A 207 -29.02 -18.32 -9.56
C VAL A 207 -28.36 -17.04 -10.08
N HIS A 208 -29.19 -16.15 -10.63
CA HIS A 208 -28.78 -14.83 -11.08
C HIS A 208 -29.13 -13.79 -10.02
N ASN A 209 -28.16 -12.91 -9.71
CA ASN A 209 -28.32 -11.78 -8.83
C ASN A 209 -27.92 -10.49 -9.56
N PHE A 210 -28.53 -9.37 -9.18
CA PHE A 210 -28.05 -8.07 -9.62
C PHE A 210 -26.88 -7.59 -8.74
N PRO A 211 -25.86 -6.92 -9.31
CA PRO A 211 -24.77 -6.34 -8.54
C PRO A 211 -25.31 -5.40 -7.44
N PRO A 212 -24.80 -5.47 -6.19
CA PRO A 212 -25.25 -4.59 -5.13
C PRO A 212 -24.92 -3.14 -5.49
N LYS A 213 -25.94 -2.29 -5.59
CA LYS A 213 -25.75 -0.85 -5.83
C LYS A 213 -25.06 -0.25 -4.60
N PRO A 214 -23.94 0.49 -4.78
CA PRO A 214 -23.28 1.13 -3.65
C PRO A 214 -24.24 2.11 -2.98
N ASP A 215 -24.56 1.84 -1.72
CA ASP A 215 -25.40 2.69 -0.89
C ASP A 215 -24.61 3.95 -0.54
N LYS A 216 -24.78 4.98 -1.38
CA LYS A 216 -24.07 6.27 -1.27
C LYS A 216 -24.30 6.92 0.10
N GLU A 217 -25.46 6.70 0.72
CA GLU A 217 -25.81 7.26 2.03
C GLU A 217 -25.02 6.57 3.14
N LYS A 218 -24.99 5.23 3.16
CA LYS A 218 -24.15 4.48 4.11
C LYS A 218 -22.68 4.79 3.94
N ALA A 219 -22.19 4.88 2.70
CA ALA A 219 -20.80 5.22 2.42
C ALA A 219 -20.45 6.63 2.92
N ALA A 220 -21.29 7.63 2.64
CA ALA A 220 -21.10 8.99 3.11
C ALA A 220 -21.14 9.08 4.65
N LYS A 221 -22.07 8.38 5.30
CA LYS A 221 -22.17 8.32 6.76
C LYS A 221 -20.93 7.67 7.38
N ALA A 222 -20.47 6.54 6.81
CA ALA A 222 -19.25 5.86 7.26
C ALA A 222 -18.00 6.71 7.06
N MET A 223 -17.88 7.42 5.93
CA MET A 223 -16.79 8.38 5.71
C MET A 223 -16.84 9.54 6.70
N GLY A 224 -18.04 10.07 6.99
CA GLY A 224 -18.22 11.15 7.96
C GLY A 224 -17.85 10.75 9.39
N THR A 225 -18.30 9.58 9.85
CA THR A 225 -17.94 9.06 11.19
C THR A 225 -16.45 8.76 11.29
N PHE A 226 -15.85 8.17 10.25
CA PHE A 226 -14.41 7.93 10.18
C PHE A 226 -13.62 9.25 10.22
N ALA A 227 -14.03 10.25 9.43
CA ALA A 227 -13.38 11.56 9.41
C ALA A 227 -13.44 12.27 10.78
N LEU A 228 -14.58 12.19 11.47
CA LEU A 228 -14.74 12.73 12.82
C LEU A 228 -13.82 12.00 13.82
N ALA A 229 -13.77 10.66 13.77
CA ALA A 229 -12.88 9.87 14.62
C ALA A 229 -11.40 10.24 14.41
N VAL A 230 -10.96 10.36 13.16
CA VAL A 230 -9.59 10.79 12.81
C VAL A 230 -9.29 12.18 13.36
N LYS A 231 -10.24 13.13 13.29
CA LYS A 231 -10.08 14.48 13.84
C LYS A 231 -9.94 14.48 15.35
N VAL A 232 -10.79 13.72 16.06
CA VAL A 232 -10.72 13.57 17.53
C VAL A 232 -9.40 12.94 17.95
N ILE A 233 -8.98 11.86 17.29
CA ILE A 233 -7.69 11.20 17.56
C ILE A 233 -6.53 12.17 17.31
N SER A 234 -6.55 12.93 16.21
CA SER A 234 -5.54 13.96 15.92
C SER A 234 -5.50 15.07 16.98
N PHE A 235 -6.66 15.48 17.49
CA PHE A 235 -6.77 16.48 18.56
C PHE A 235 -6.15 15.96 19.87
N ILE A 236 -6.54 14.76 20.32
CA ILE A 236 -6.00 14.13 21.54
C ILE A 236 -4.49 13.92 21.41
N SER A 237 -4.03 13.44 20.26
CA SER A 237 -2.59 13.25 19.99
C SER A 237 -1.83 14.57 20.07
N ALA A 238 -2.38 15.64 19.47
CA ALA A 238 -1.77 16.96 19.49
C ALA A 238 -1.76 17.58 20.90
N LEU A 239 -2.78 17.32 21.71
CA LEU A 239 -2.81 17.72 23.12
C LEU A 239 -1.71 17.02 23.92
N ILE A 240 -1.61 15.70 23.82
CA ILE A 240 -0.58 14.93 24.54
C ILE A 240 0.81 15.43 24.15
N ILE A 241 1.09 15.52 22.85
CA ILE A 241 2.39 15.98 22.35
C ILE A 241 2.65 17.44 22.74
N GLY A 242 1.65 18.31 22.65
CA GLY A 242 1.81 19.71 23.05
C GLY A 242 2.04 19.88 24.55
N PHE A 243 1.41 19.08 25.41
CA PHE A 243 1.73 19.05 26.84
C PHE A 243 3.15 18.52 27.10
N LEU A 244 3.59 17.49 26.38
CA LEU A 244 4.98 17.02 26.46
C LEU A 244 5.97 18.12 26.04
N LEU A 245 5.69 18.87 24.96
CA LEU A 245 6.51 19.99 24.54
C LEU A 245 6.55 21.12 25.57
N ILE A 246 5.40 21.49 26.15
CA ILE A 246 5.33 22.53 27.20
C ILE A 246 6.11 22.08 28.45
N LYS A 247 6.05 20.79 28.82
CA LYS A 247 6.73 20.27 30.01
C LYS A 247 8.23 20.07 29.84
N PHE A 248 8.66 19.43 28.75
CA PHE A 248 10.04 19.02 28.53
C PHE A 248 10.86 20.04 27.73
N LEU A 249 10.22 20.85 26.90
CA LEU A 249 10.85 21.87 26.05
C LEU A 249 10.17 23.25 26.23
N PRO A 250 10.00 23.77 27.47
CA PRO A 250 9.22 24.99 27.74
C PRO A 250 9.80 26.23 27.04
N ILE A 251 11.12 26.38 27.04
CA ILE A 251 11.82 27.54 26.45
C ILE A 251 11.64 27.52 24.93
N PHE A 252 11.87 26.36 24.29
CA PHE A 252 11.68 26.22 22.84
C PHE A 252 10.22 26.51 22.46
N THR A 253 9.26 25.93 23.18
CA THR A 253 7.83 26.10 22.93
C THR A 253 7.40 27.56 23.02
N GLN A 254 7.80 28.26 24.08
CA GLN A 254 7.44 29.66 24.26
C GLN A 254 8.14 30.57 23.24
N ARG A 255 9.42 30.31 22.91
CA ARG A 255 10.14 31.11 21.91
C ARG A 255 9.54 30.94 20.51
N THR A 256 9.22 29.71 20.10
CA THR A 256 8.56 29.44 18.82
C THR A 256 7.19 30.14 18.73
N ALA A 257 6.37 30.07 19.79
CA ALA A 257 5.09 30.79 19.87
C ALA A 257 5.27 32.31 19.79
N ASN A 258 6.29 32.86 20.46
CA ASN A 258 6.62 34.27 20.38
C ASN A 258 7.09 34.68 18.97
N THR A 259 7.85 33.84 18.27
CA THR A 259 8.30 34.07 16.89
C THR A 259 7.11 34.16 15.94
N ILE A 260 6.13 33.26 16.07
CA ILE A 260 4.88 33.34 15.29
C ILE A 260 4.14 34.64 15.60
N SER A 261 4.04 35.02 16.87
CA SER A 261 3.30 36.22 17.29
C SER A 261 3.94 37.52 16.83
N LYS A 262 5.27 37.61 16.82
CA LYS A 262 6.02 38.83 16.47
C LYS A 262 6.35 38.93 14.98
N ASN A 263 6.62 37.80 14.32
CA ASN A 263 7.20 37.75 12.99
C ASN A 263 6.40 36.85 12.03
N ALA A 264 5.06 36.91 12.07
CA ALA A 264 4.19 36.01 11.30
C ALA A 264 4.54 35.94 9.80
N LEU A 265 4.80 37.08 9.14
CA LEU A 265 5.17 37.10 7.71
C LEU A 265 6.50 36.42 7.43
N LYS A 266 7.52 36.64 8.28
CA LYS A 266 8.82 35.96 8.14
C LYS A 266 8.67 34.46 8.40
N SER A 267 7.87 34.06 9.38
CA SER A 267 7.55 32.65 9.63
C SER A 267 6.81 32.04 8.43
N LEU A 268 5.85 32.73 7.83
CA LEU A 268 5.14 32.23 6.65
C LEU A 268 6.11 32.02 5.48
N GLY A 269 6.92 33.02 5.15
CA GLY A 269 7.90 32.93 4.06
C GLY A 269 8.95 31.84 4.30
N MET A 270 9.46 31.72 5.52
CA MET A 270 10.42 30.67 5.87
C MET A 270 9.77 29.28 5.86
N GLY A 271 8.49 29.18 6.19
CA GLY A 271 7.71 27.95 6.07
C GLY A 271 7.55 27.50 4.62
N ILE A 272 7.26 28.43 3.70
CA ILE A 272 7.17 28.13 2.26
C ILE A 272 8.51 27.62 1.74
N LEU A 273 9.60 28.31 2.07
CA LEU A 273 10.95 27.89 1.71
C LEU A 273 11.28 26.49 2.27
N ALA A 274 10.99 26.23 3.54
CA ALA A 274 11.23 24.93 4.15
C ALA A 274 10.39 23.81 3.52
N LEU A 275 9.13 24.10 3.18
CA LEU A 275 8.21 23.13 2.57
C LEU A 275 8.69 22.67 1.19
N ILE A 276 9.32 23.56 0.42
CA ILE A 276 9.80 23.29 -0.94
C ILE A 276 11.25 22.78 -0.93
N LEU A 277 12.15 23.44 -0.20
CA LEU A 277 13.58 23.12 -0.24
C LEU A 277 13.91 21.80 0.46
N THR A 278 13.21 21.45 1.54
CA THR A 278 13.54 20.22 2.30
C THR A 278 13.35 18.96 1.46
N PRO A 279 12.22 18.76 0.75
CA PRO A 279 12.06 17.63 -0.18
C PRO A 279 13.10 17.63 -1.31
N ILE A 280 13.43 18.79 -1.89
CA ILE A 280 14.43 18.89 -2.95
C ILE A 280 15.80 18.42 -2.44
N ILE A 281 16.21 18.88 -1.25
CA ILE A 281 17.45 18.45 -0.61
C ILE A 281 17.42 16.94 -0.34
N ALA A 282 16.29 16.40 0.13
CA ALA A 282 16.14 14.96 0.35
C ALA A 282 16.31 14.15 -0.95
N VAL A 283 15.72 14.60 -2.07
CA VAL A 283 15.88 13.96 -3.38
C VAL A 283 17.33 14.01 -3.86
N ILE A 284 18.01 15.15 -3.70
CA ILE A 284 19.44 15.28 -4.04
C ILE A 284 20.28 14.30 -3.22
N LEU A 285 19.99 14.14 -1.92
CA LEU A 285 20.68 13.19 -1.06
C LEU A 285 20.46 11.73 -1.50
N LEU A 286 19.24 11.38 -1.94
CA LEU A 286 18.91 10.04 -2.43
C LEU A 286 19.69 9.62 -3.68
N VAL A 287 20.21 10.57 -4.47
CA VAL A 287 21.06 10.25 -5.64
C VAL A 287 22.38 9.61 -5.24
N THR A 288 22.86 9.88 -4.02
CA THR A 288 24.12 9.34 -3.50
C THR A 288 23.88 8.14 -2.60
N ILE A 289 24.66 7.07 -2.75
CA ILE A 289 24.56 5.87 -1.89
C ILE A 289 24.70 6.23 -0.40
N VAL A 290 25.62 7.14 -0.09
CA VAL A 290 25.89 7.60 1.29
C VAL A 290 24.80 8.57 1.79
N GLY A 291 24.10 9.27 0.90
CA GLY A 291 23.06 10.23 1.26
C GLY A 291 21.69 9.59 1.51
N ILE A 292 21.46 8.34 1.08
CA ILE A 292 20.18 7.65 1.31
C ILE A 292 19.80 7.60 2.80
N PRO A 293 20.66 7.13 3.74
CA PRO A 293 20.34 7.17 5.17
C PRO A 293 20.02 8.58 5.68
N LEU A 294 20.78 9.58 5.23
CA LEU A 294 20.59 10.97 5.64
C LEU A 294 19.28 11.56 5.11
N ALA A 295 18.89 11.21 3.88
CA ALA A 295 17.62 11.62 3.28
C ALA A 295 16.43 11.08 4.10
N PHE A 296 16.48 9.81 4.51
CA PHE A 296 15.43 9.24 5.35
C PHE A 296 15.36 9.90 6.73
N ILE A 297 16.50 10.16 7.37
CA ILE A 297 16.53 10.90 8.65
C ILE A 297 15.92 12.29 8.48
N LEU A 298 16.29 13.00 7.40
CA LEU A 298 15.77 14.33 7.08
C LEU A 298 14.26 14.30 6.85
N LEU A 299 13.75 13.33 6.07
CA LEU A 299 12.32 13.20 5.78
C LEU A 299 11.51 12.84 7.02
N VAL A 300 12.03 11.99 7.90
CA VAL A 300 11.37 11.67 9.19
C VAL A 300 11.34 12.90 10.09
N ALA A 301 12.46 13.62 10.24
CA ALA A 301 12.50 14.86 11.01
C ALA A 301 11.53 15.91 10.44
N PHE A 302 11.48 16.04 9.11
CA PHE A 302 10.57 16.94 8.41
C PHE A 302 9.10 16.57 8.65
N ALA A 303 8.75 15.28 8.55
CA ALA A 303 7.39 14.81 8.84
C ALA A 303 6.96 15.13 10.30
N ILE A 304 7.88 14.99 11.26
CA ILE A 304 7.64 15.38 12.65
C ILE A 304 7.40 16.89 12.74
N GLU A 305 8.22 17.72 12.10
CA GLU A 305 8.05 19.17 12.13
C GLU A 305 6.72 19.64 11.51
N LEU A 306 6.32 19.05 10.38
CA LEU A 306 5.01 19.30 9.77
C LEU A 306 3.87 19.00 10.75
N TYR A 307 3.97 17.91 11.50
CA TYR A 307 3.00 17.57 12.54
C TYR A 307 3.02 18.56 13.71
N LEU A 308 4.21 18.97 14.18
CA LEU A 308 4.36 19.88 15.32
C LEU A 308 3.93 21.32 15.01
N ALA A 309 3.99 21.75 13.75
CA ALA A 309 3.66 23.11 13.32
C ALA A 309 2.31 23.60 13.87
N LYS A 310 1.26 22.77 13.80
CA LYS A 310 -0.08 23.10 14.29
C LYS A 310 -0.12 23.39 15.80
N ILE A 311 0.71 22.71 16.58
CA ILE A 311 0.74 22.83 18.05
C ILE A 311 1.18 24.24 18.46
N PHE A 312 2.26 24.76 17.85
CA PHE A 312 2.78 26.09 18.17
C PHE A 312 1.81 27.20 17.75
N VAL A 313 1.19 27.07 16.57
CA VAL A 313 0.20 28.07 16.10
C VAL A 313 -1.06 28.02 16.95
N SER A 314 -1.57 26.83 17.29
CA SER A 314 -2.69 26.68 18.22
C SER A 314 -2.40 27.30 19.57
N LEU A 315 -1.21 27.09 20.14
CA LEU A 315 -0.81 27.75 21.38
C LEU A 315 -0.92 29.29 21.29
N VAL A 316 -0.46 29.89 20.19
CA VAL A 316 -0.58 31.33 19.94
C VAL A 316 -2.03 31.77 19.80
N ILE A 317 -2.86 31.03 19.08
CA ILE A 317 -4.29 31.32 18.92
C ILE A 317 -4.95 31.36 20.31
N GLY A 318 -4.74 30.36 21.14
CA GLY A 318 -5.32 30.33 22.47
C GLY A 318 -4.76 31.39 23.42
N GLN A 319 -3.46 31.71 23.33
CA GLN A 319 -2.87 32.83 24.08
C GLN A 319 -3.51 34.17 23.69
N LYS A 320 -3.74 34.41 22.39
CA LYS A 320 -4.41 35.61 21.89
C LYS A 320 -5.86 35.69 22.36
N ILE A 321 -6.61 34.59 22.31
CA ILE A 321 -8.02 34.55 22.75
C ILE A 321 -8.10 34.80 24.26
N LEU A 322 -7.32 34.11 25.08
CA LEU A 322 -7.36 34.28 26.53
C LEU A 322 -6.94 35.70 26.96
N LYS A 323 -5.93 36.27 26.28
CA LYS A 323 -5.54 37.67 26.48
C LYS A 323 -6.66 38.63 26.11
N PHE A 324 -7.36 38.39 24.99
CA PHE A 324 -8.50 39.20 24.58
C PHE A 324 -9.66 39.13 25.60
N LEU A 325 -9.88 37.97 26.21
CA LEU A 325 -10.87 37.77 27.28
C LEU A 325 -10.41 38.28 28.65
N GLY A 326 -9.23 38.87 28.77
CA GLY A 326 -8.66 39.33 30.05
C GLY A 326 -8.30 38.20 31.03
N GLN A 327 -8.30 36.94 30.57
CA GLN A 327 -8.04 35.77 31.40
C GLN A 327 -6.54 35.47 31.49
N LYS A 328 -6.01 35.37 32.72
CA LYS A 328 -4.64 34.92 32.96
C LYS A 328 -4.63 33.40 33.09
N ALA A 329 -4.28 32.70 32.02
CA ALA A 329 -4.17 31.25 31.99
C ALA A 329 -2.77 30.80 31.58
N GLY A 330 -2.36 29.63 32.07
CA GLY A 330 -1.10 29.00 31.68
C GLY A 330 -1.14 28.44 30.25
N ASN A 331 0.06 28.17 29.70
CA ASN A 331 0.23 27.66 28.33
C ASN A 331 -0.57 26.39 28.02
N GLY A 332 -0.87 25.55 29.02
CA GLY A 332 -1.70 24.36 28.84
C GLY A 332 -3.13 24.68 28.41
N TRP A 333 -3.79 25.62 29.08
CA TRP A 333 -5.15 26.05 28.73
C TRP A 333 -5.18 26.83 27.40
N SER A 334 -4.14 27.62 27.11
CA SER A 334 -3.97 28.24 25.80
C SER A 334 -3.87 27.19 24.70
N LEU A 335 -3.09 26.13 24.88
CA LEU A 335 -3.00 25.05 23.90
C LEU A 335 -4.34 24.36 23.67
N VAL A 336 -5.06 24.01 24.74
CA VAL A 336 -6.38 23.36 24.65
C VAL A 336 -7.35 24.22 23.84
N LEU A 337 -7.51 25.50 24.22
CA LEU A 337 -8.42 26.40 23.55
C LEU A 337 -8.05 26.60 22.07
N GLY A 338 -6.77 26.79 21.79
CA GLY A 338 -6.29 26.99 20.42
C GLY A 338 -6.42 25.75 19.54
N LEU A 339 -6.27 24.54 20.09
CA LEU A 339 -6.49 23.30 19.37
C LEU A 339 -7.99 23.06 19.11
N ILE A 340 -8.88 23.45 20.04
CA ILE A 340 -10.34 23.38 19.84
C ILE A 340 -10.74 24.29 18.67
N VAL A 341 -10.27 25.54 18.68
CA VAL A 341 -10.54 26.49 17.60
C VAL A 341 -9.99 25.96 16.27
N PHE A 342 -8.76 25.45 16.25
CA PHE A 342 -8.18 24.83 15.06
C PHE A 342 -9.00 23.64 14.56
N MET A 343 -9.47 22.77 15.47
CA MET A 343 -10.32 21.63 15.11
C MET A 343 -11.62 22.10 14.45
N ILE A 344 -12.33 23.04 15.06
CA ILE A 344 -13.61 23.57 14.54
C ILE A 344 -13.42 24.23 13.17
N VAL A 345 -12.43 25.10 13.02
CA VAL A 345 -12.18 25.80 11.75
C VAL A 345 -11.80 24.81 10.65
N THR A 346 -11.03 23.77 10.97
CA THR A 346 -10.64 22.74 9.99
C THR A 346 -11.72 21.70 9.70
N MET A 347 -12.90 21.79 10.31
CA MET A 347 -14.08 21.00 9.93
C MET A 347 -14.87 21.64 8.78
N VAL A 348 -14.72 22.94 8.54
CA VAL A 348 -15.40 23.63 7.44
C VAL A 348 -14.77 23.20 6.11
N PRO A 349 -15.53 22.61 5.18
CA PRO A 349 -15.02 22.28 3.84
C PRO A 349 -14.45 23.52 3.16
N ILE A 350 -13.41 23.34 2.35
CA ILE A 350 -12.69 24.42 1.64
C ILE A 350 -11.90 25.36 2.58
N ILE A 351 -12.54 26.01 3.54
CA ILE A 351 -11.85 26.95 4.45
C ILE A 351 -10.83 26.20 5.33
N GLY A 352 -11.19 24.99 5.76
CA GLY A 352 -10.35 24.19 6.65
C GLY A 352 -8.99 23.81 6.06
N TRP A 353 -8.89 23.54 4.74
CA TRP A 353 -7.61 23.19 4.13
C TRP A 353 -6.70 24.40 3.97
N ILE A 354 -7.26 25.57 3.62
CA ILE A 354 -6.51 26.83 3.50
C ILE A 354 -5.95 27.20 4.86
N VAL A 355 -6.78 27.17 5.91
CA VAL A 355 -6.34 27.48 7.27
C VAL A 355 -5.29 26.47 7.75
N ALA A 356 -5.49 25.17 7.49
CA ALA A 356 -4.50 24.15 7.85
C ALA A 356 -3.14 24.39 7.16
N LEU A 357 -3.14 24.79 5.88
CA LEU A 357 -1.92 25.11 5.15
C LEU A 357 -1.23 26.35 5.74
N ILE A 358 -1.97 27.42 6.01
CA ILE A 358 -1.40 28.64 6.62
C ILE A 358 -0.81 28.31 8.00
N VAL A 359 -1.51 27.53 8.81
CA VAL A 359 -1.05 27.06 10.13
C VAL A 359 0.22 26.23 9.99
N LEU A 360 0.28 25.32 9.03
CA LEU A 360 1.45 24.49 8.76
C LEU A 360 2.65 25.36 8.37
N LEU A 361 2.47 26.31 7.44
CA LEU A 361 3.54 27.21 6.99
C LEU A 361 4.05 28.11 8.13
N LEU A 362 3.15 28.72 8.90
CA LEU A 362 3.52 29.56 10.04
C LEU A 362 4.29 28.79 11.11
N GLY A 363 3.81 27.59 11.46
CA GLY A 363 4.44 26.75 12.47
C GLY A 363 5.80 26.23 12.00
N LEU A 364 5.88 25.71 10.78
CA LEU A 364 7.11 25.20 10.18
C LEU A 364 8.19 26.28 10.09
N GLY A 365 7.86 27.45 9.56
CA GLY A 365 8.85 28.53 9.45
C GLY A 365 9.28 29.08 10.81
N ALA A 366 8.40 29.12 11.80
CA ALA A 366 8.78 29.50 13.16
C ALA A 366 9.73 28.48 13.81
N ILE A 367 9.53 27.18 13.58
CA ILE A 367 10.45 26.12 14.01
C ILE A 367 11.83 26.33 13.37
N VAL A 368 11.89 26.56 12.06
CA VAL A 368 13.14 26.78 11.32
C VAL A 368 13.87 28.03 11.82
N LEU A 369 13.16 29.14 12.00
CA LEU A 369 13.73 30.37 12.55
C LEU A 369 14.27 30.16 13.97
N GLN A 370 13.53 29.45 14.82
CA GLN A 370 13.96 29.18 16.20
C GLN A 370 15.18 28.25 16.26
N LYS A 371 15.27 27.25 15.39
CA LYS A 371 16.44 26.38 15.26
C LYS A 371 17.68 27.19 14.85
N ARG A 372 17.55 28.07 13.85
CA ARG A 372 18.63 28.96 13.41
C ARG A 372 19.10 29.88 14.54
N GLU A 373 18.19 30.54 15.26
CA GLU A 373 18.56 31.41 16.38
C GLU A 373 19.26 30.64 17.51
N THR A 374 18.79 29.43 17.82
CA THR A 374 19.39 28.59 18.84
C THR A 374 20.80 28.16 18.45
N PHE A 375 21.02 27.77 17.19
CA PHE A 375 22.34 27.46 16.66
C PHE A 375 23.31 28.65 16.77
N LEU A 376 22.87 29.84 16.36
CA LEU A 376 23.67 31.07 16.48
C LEU A 376 24.01 31.41 17.94
N GLN A 377 23.07 31.22 18.88
CA GLN A 377 23.32 31.45 20.31
C GLN A 377 24.35 30.49 20.89
N ILE A 378 24.32 29.21 20.50
CA ILE A 378 25.26 28.19 20.98
C ILE A 378 26.65 28.43 20.37
N SER A 379 26.73 28.74 19.08
CA SER A 379 27.98 29.10 18.38
C SER A 379 28.63 30.36 18.97
N ASN A 380 27.85 31.42 19.20
CA ASN A 380 28.37 32.66 19.82
C ASN A 380 28.87 32.44 21.26
N LYS A 381 28.36 31.42 21.96
CA LYS A 381 28.82 31.03 23.30
C LYS A 381 29.97 30.03 23.27
N LYS A 382 30.48 29.65 22.09
CA LYS A 382 31.55 28.64 21.89
C LYS A 382 31.23 27.28 22.54
N LEU A 383 29.95 26.89 22.54
CA LEU A 383 29.51 25.59 23.08
C LEU A 383 29.49 24.47 22.02
N ILE A 384 29.64 24.84 20.73
CA ILE A 384 29.84 23.98 19.57
C ILE A 384 30.84 24.62 18.62
#